data_AF-A0A497VS80-F1
#
_entry.id   AF-A0A497VS80-F1
#
_cell.length_a   1.000
_cell.length_b   1.000
_cell.length_c   1.000
_cell.angle_alpha   90.00
_cell.angle_beta   90.00
_cell.angle_gamma   90.00
#
_symmetry.space_group_name_H-M   'P 1'
#
loop_
_entity.id
_entity.type
_entity.pdbx_description
1 polymer ?
#
loop_
_entity_poly.entity_id
_entity_poly.type
_entity_poly.pdbx_seq_one_letter_code
_entity_poly.pdbx_strand_id
1 'polypeptide(L)'
;MSWFKRNAVGIEAGAAIVTACVAVIALIGVKVQLDEADRIAAAASAREAYRSHLTLSVSHPDFATPVDACALMEGDTAGAYRAFVDHLLYSAEQMLEVSEGWEATFTDALMPHQAAICAAGQHLGETDAMATLLKQFRAANCPATPSC
;
A
#
# COMPACT_ATOMS: atom_id res chain seq x y z
N MET A 1 63.32 16.74 -0.19
CA MET A 1 62.48 16.32 0.96
C MET A 1 62.06 17.48 1.90
N SER A 2 62.73 18.64 1.95
CA SER A 2 62.35 19.73 2.88
C SER A 2 61.04 20.46 2.52
N TRP A 3 60.66 20.49 1.24
CA TRP A 3 59.42 21.14 0.78
C TRP A 3 58.15 20.43 1.28
N PHE A 4 58.11 19.10 1.23
CA PHE A 4 57.02 18.31 1.79
C PHE A 4 56.89 18.51 3.30
N LYS A 5 58.02 18.56 4.05
CA LYS A 5 57.99 18.85 5.49
C LYS A 5 57.45 20.25 5.82
N ARG A 6 57.70 21.25 4.96
CA ARG A 6 57.19 22.62 5.15
C ARG A 6 55.70 22.75 4.85
N ASN A 7 55.17 21.97 3.90
CA ASN A 7 53.76 22.02 3.49
C ASN A 7 52.92 20.85 4.05
N ALA A 8 53.52 19.97 4.86
CA ALA A 8 52.90 18.74 5.35
C ALA A 8 51.54 19.01 6.03
N VAL A 9 51.48 20.04 6.88
CA VAL A 9 50.25 20.44 7.59
C VAL A 9 49.14 20.88 6.63
N GLY A 10 49.47 21.63 5.57
CA GLY A 10 48.49 22.07 4.58
C GLY A 10 47.99 20.92 3.70
N ILE A 11 48.88 19.99 3.36
CA ILE A 11 48.53 18.77 2.60
C ILE A 11 47.64 17.84 3.45
N GLU A 12 47.97 17.68 4.73
CA GLU A 12 47.19 16.87 5.68
C GLU A 12 45.78 17.44 5.89
N ALA A 13 45.68 18.76 6.12
CA ALA A 13 44.38 19.43 6.24
C ALA A 13 43.56 19.32 4.94
N GLY A 14 44.20 19.47 3.78
CA GLY A 14 43.55 19.28 2.48
C GLY A 14 43.03 17.86 2.28
N ALA A 15 43.83 16.85 2.63
CA ALA A 15 43.42 15.45 2.55
C ALA A 15 42.26 15.13 3.51
N ALA A 16 42.26 15.72 4.70
CA ALA A 16 41.17 15.57 5.66
C ALA A 16 39.86 16.18 5.14
N ILE A 17 39.92 17.38 4.53
CA ILE A 17 38.75 18.02 3.91
C ILE A 17 38.19 17.17 2.77
N VAL A 18 39.05 16.66 1.89
CA VAL A 18 38.63 15.78 0.78
C VAL A 18 37.97 14.52 1.32
N THR A 19 38.58 13.88 2.32
CA THR A 19 38.02 12.67 2.96
C THR A 19 36.66 12.96 3.59
N ALA A 20 36.51 14.09 4.28
CA ALA A 20 35.23 14.51 4.85
C ALA A 20 34.17 14.73 3.76
N CYS A 21 34.52 15.36 2.64
CA CYS A 21 33.61 15.56 1.51
C CYS A 21 33.17 14.22 0.90
N VAL A 22 34.12 13.30 0.69
CA VAL A 22 33.82 11.95 0.17
C VAL A 22 32.89 11.19 1.13
N ALA A 23 33.13 11.29 2.44
CA ALA A 23 32.26 10.66 3.44
C ALA A 23 30.82 11.22 3.38
N VAL A 24 30.65 12.54 3.24
CA VAL A 24 29.32 13.16 3.10
C VAL A 24 28.63 12.69 1.81
N ILE A 25 29.34 12.66 0.69
CA ILE A 25 28.79 12.16 -0.59
C ILE A 25 28.37 10.69 -0.46
N ALA A 26 29.18 9.86 0.20
CA ALA A 26 28.87 8.47 0.45
C ALA A 26 27.59 8.32 1.30
N LEU A 27 27.42 9.13 2.35
CA LEU A 27 26.20 9.12 3.18
C LEU A 27 24.95 9.52 2.39
N ILE A 28 25.05 10.54 1.52
CA ILE A 28 23.95 10.91 0.62
C ILE A 28 23.63 9.75 -0.33
N GLY A 29 24.64 9.11 -0.91
CA GLY A 29 24.47 7.94 -1.77
C GLY A 29 23.81 6.76 -1.06
N VAL A 30 24.12 6.52 0.22
CA VAL A 30 23.44 5.51 1.04
C VAL A 30 21.98 5.87 1.27
N LYS A 31 21.67 7.13 1.59
CA LYS A 31 20.29 7.58 1.80
C LYS A 31 19.42 7.36 0.55
N VAL A 32 19.92 7.74 -0.63
CA VAL A 32 19.21 7.56 -1.90
C VAL A 32 18.96 6.07 -2.18
N GLN A 33 19.93 5.20 -1.90
CA GLN A 33 19.77 3.75 -2.07
C GLN A 33 18.72 3.18 -1.12
N LEU A 34 18.68 3.63 0.12
CA LEU A 34 17.68 3.20 1.09
C LEU A 34 16.27 3.63 0.67
N ASP A 35 16.10 4.88 0.23
CA ASP A 35 14.80 5.39 -0.22
C ASP A 35 14.25 4.61 -1.42
N GLU A 36 15.12 4.25 -2.35
CA GLU A 36 14.77 3.41 -3.50
C GLU A 36 14.40 2.00 -3.07
N ALA A 37 15.18 1.39 -2.18
CA ALA A 37 14.93 0.07 -1.65
C ALA A 37 13.59 0.01 -0.90
N ASP A 38 13.29 1.01 -0.09
CA ASP A 38 12.02 1.14 0.64
C ASP A 38 10.84 1.26 -0.34
N ARG A 39 10.98 2.07 -1.40
CA ARG A 39 9.95 2.20 -2.44
C ARG A 39 9.68 0.87 -3.15
N ILE A 40 10.73 0.16 -3.55
CA ILE A 40 10.60 -1.15 -4.21
C ILE A 40 9.98 -2.18 -3.26
N ALA A 41 10.42 -2.20 -2.00
CA ALA A 41 9.90 -3.11 -0.98
C ALA A 41 8.41 -2.88 -0.71
N ALA A 42 7.97 -1.62 -0.56
CA ALA A 42 6.56 -1.26 -0.41
C ALA A 42 5.73 -1.71 -1.62
N ALA A 43 6.22 -1.44 -2.84
CA ALA A 43 5.55 -1.83 -4.08
C ALA A 43 5.48 -3.35 -4.29
N ALA A 44 6.46 -4.11 -3.80
CA ALA A 44 6.46 -5.57 -3.83
C ALA A 44 5.49 -6.14 -2.78
N SER A 45 5.53 -5.60 -1.55
CA SER A 45 4.65 -5.97 -0.45
C SER A 45 3.18 -5.78 -0.80
N ALA A 46 2.81 -4.62 -1.34
CA ALA A 46 1.44 -4.33 -1.74
C ALA A 46 0.92 -5.30 -2.82
N ARG A 47 1.76 -5.61 -3.82
CA ARG A 47 1.40 -6.60 -4.85
C ARG A 47 1.22 -7.99 -4.25
N GLU A 48 2.02 -8.34 -3.26
CA GLU A 48 1.89 -9.62 -2.57
C GLU A 48 0.62 -9.71 -1.72
N ALA A 49 0.22 -8.63 -1.04
CA ALA A 49 -1.08 -8.56 -0.37
C ALA A 49 -2.23 -8.83 -1.35
N TYR A 50 -2.21 -8.19 -2.53
CA TYR A 50 -3.23 -8.45 -3.55
C TYR A 50 -3.17 -9.89 -4.11
N ARG A 51 -1.98 -10.46 -4.35
CA ARG A 51 -1.85 -11.87 -4.77
C ARG A 51 -2.35 -12.85 -3.71
N SER A 52 -2.10 -12.56 -2.43
CA SER A 52 -2.66 -13.31 -1.31
C SER A 52 -4.19 -13.24 -1.35
N HIS A 53 -4.77 -12.07 -1.58
CA HIS A 53 -6.22 -11.92 -1.73
C HIS A 53 -6.78 -12.69 -2.93
N LEU A 54 -6.10 -12.67 -4.08
CA LEU A 54 -6.49 -13.46 -5.25
C LEU A 54 -6.46 -14.96 -4.93
N THR A 55 -5.48 -15.42 -4.16
CA THR A 55 -5.42 -16.81 -3.70
C THR A 55 -6.60 -17.15 -2.79
N LEU A 56 -6.96 -16.26 -1.86
CA LEU A 56 -8.16 -16.41 -1.03
C LEU A 56 -9.44 -16.44 -1.88
N SER A 57 -9.51 -15.63 -2.93
CA SER A 57 -10.66 -15.56 -3.85
C SER A 57 -10.85 -16.86 -4.61
N VAL A 58 -9.75 -17.49 -5.04
CA VAL A 58 -9.78 -18.80 -5.69
C VAL A 58 -10.17 -19.91 -4.71
N SER A 59 -9.72 -19.86 -3.46
CA SER A 59 -10.06 -20.88 -2.45
C SER A 59 -11.46 -20.72 -1.84
N HIS A 60 -12.03 -19.51 -1.90
CA HIS A 60 -13.37 -19.19 -1.40
C HIS A 60 -14.21 -18.48 -2.48
N PRO A 61 -14.59 -19.18 -3.56
CA PRO A 61 -15.36 -18.58 -4.66
C PRO A 61 -16.73 -18.04 -4.19
N ASP A 62 -17.35 -18.69 -3.21
CA ASP A 62 -18.61 -18.25 -2.61
C ASP A 62 -18.49 -16.91 -1.87
N PHE A 63 -17.27 -16.54 -1.45
CA PHE A 63 -17.00 -15.21 -0.90
C PHE A 63 -16.62 -14.23 -2.00
N ALA A 64 -15.79 -14.62 -2.97
CA ALA A 64 -15.33 -13.75 -4.04
C ALA A 64 -16.47 -13.23 -4.93
N THR A 65 -17.46 -14.08 -5.20
CA THR A 65 -18.66 -13.73 -5.99
C THR A 65 -19.90 -14.23 -5.26
N PRO A 66 -20.31 -13.57 -4.17
CA PRO A 66 -21.40 -14.05 -3.34
C PRO A 66 -22.73 -13.89 -4.07
N VAL A 67 -23.57 -14.94 -4.04
CA VAL A 67 -24.93 -14.88 -4.59
C VAL A 67 -25.80 -13.91 -3.78
N ASP A 68 -25.62 -13.92 -2.45
CA ASP A 68 -26.28 -13.01 -1.52
C ASP A 68 -25.29 -12.59 -0.42
N ALA A 69 -24.72 -11.40 -0.58
CA ALA A 69 -23.78 -10.84 0.38
C ALA A 69 -24.44 -10.48 1.73
N CYS A 70 -25.73 -10.13 1.77
CA CYS A 70 -26.41 -9.83 3.03
C CYS A 70 -26.61 -11.11 3.85
N ALA A 71 -27.03 -12.21 3.20
CA ALA A 71 -27.16 -13.50 3.87
C ALA A 71 -25.82 -14.00 4.44
N LEU A 72 -24.70 -13.78 3.72
CA LEU A 72 -23.37 -14.09 4.26
C LEU A 72 -23.01 -13.25 5.48
N MET A 73 -23.43 -11.99 5.54
CA MET A 73 -23.16 -11.09 6.67
C MET A 73 -23.98 -11.44 7.93
N GLU A 74 -25.07 -12.18 7.78
CA GLU A 74 -25.95 -12.59 8.89
C GLU A 74 -25.78 -14.07 9.29
N GLY A 75 -25.18 -14.89 8.43
CA GLY A 75 -25.02 -16.34 8.65
C GLY A 75 -23.80 -16.74 9.48
N ASP A 76 -23.62 -18.06 9.62
CA ASP A 76 -22.53 -18.65 10.43
C ASP A 76 -21.12 -18.31 9.91
N THR A 77 -20.99 -17.98 8.64
CA THR A 77 -19.72 -17.60 8.00
C THR A 77 -19.44 -16.10 7.99
N ALA A 78 -20.29 -15.28 8.62
CA ALA A 78 -20.21 -13.83 8.55
C ALA A 78 -18.89 -13.25 9.04
N GLY A 79 -18.25 -13.86 10.04
CA GLY A 79 -16.92 -13.45 10.48
C GLY A 79 -15.86 -13.66 9.40
N ALA A 80 -15.89 -14.81 8.72
CA ALA A 80 -14.94 -15.15 7.67
C ALA A 80 -15.16 -14.30 6.40
N TYR A 81 -16.42 -14.03 6.04
CA TYR A 81 -16.74 -13.15 4.93
C TYR A 81 -16.32 -11.70 5.18
N ARG A 82 -16.55 -11.15 6.39
CA ARG A 82 -16.04 -9.83 6.75
C ARG A 82 -14.52 -9.75 6.66
N ALA A 83 -13.81 -10.75 7.18
CA ALA A 83 -12.35 -10.81 7.09
C ALA A 83 -11.87 -10.91 5.63
N PHE A 84 -12.60 -11.59 4.76
CA PHE A 84 -12.32 -11.65 3.32
C PHE A 84 -12.42 -10.26 2.67
N VAL A 85 -13.51 -9.53 2.94
CA VAL A 85 -13.72 -8.17 2.41
C VAL A 85 -12.70 -7.20 3.00
N ASP A 86 -12.39 -7.29 4.30
CA ASP A 86 -11.36 -6.47 4.93
C ASP A 86 -9.98 -6.71 4.30
N HIS A 87 -9.65 -7.97 3.98
CA HIS A 87 -8.40 -8.27 3.29
C HIS A 87 -8.37 -7.70 1.86
N LEU A 88 -9.51 -7.65 1.15
CA LEU A 88 -9.63 -6.95 -0.13
C LEU A 88 -9.37 -5.45 0.03
N LEU A 89 -10.05 -4.82 0.99
CA LEU A 89 -9.93 -3.39 1.27
C LEU A 89 -8.50 -3.01 1.66
N TYR A 90 -7.86 -3.80 2.52
CA TYR A 90 -6.46 -3.63 2.89
C TYR A 90 -5.53 -3.77 1.67
N SER A 91 -5.75 -4.77 0.82
CA SER A 91 -4.96 -4.95 -0.40
C SER A 91 -5.11 -3.77 -1.36
N ALA A 92 -6.32 -3.20 -1.45
CA ALA A 92 -6.59 -2.00 -2.22
C ALA A 92 -5.84 -0.78 -1.67
N GLU A 93 -5.95 -0.55 -0.36
CA GLU A 93 -5.26 0.54 0.32
C GLU A 93 -3.74 0.51 0.07
N GLN A 94 -3.10 -0.65 0.28
CA GLN A 94 -1.66 -0.80 0.07
C GLN A 94 -1.26 -0.55 -1.39
N MET A 95 -2.06 -1.01 -2.35
CA MET A 95 -1.74 -0.87 -3.78
C MET A 95 -1.93 0.56 -4.29
N LEU A 96 -2.97 1.26 -3.84
CA LEU A 96 -3.25 2.64 -4.24
C LEU A 96 -2.18 3.63 -3.77
N GLU A 97 -1.54 3.38 -2.62
CA GLU A 97 -0.44 4.22 -2.12
C GLU A 97 0.86 4.09 -2.92
N VAL A 98 1.08 2.96 -3.59
CA VAL A 98 2.38 2.65 -4.21
C VAL A 98 2.33 2.59 -5.74
N SER A 99 1.14 2.59 -6.35
CA SER A 99 0.98 2.51 -7.81
C SER A 99 -0.32 3.16 -8.28
N GLU A 100 -0.19 4.09 -9.23
CA GLU A 100 -1.34 4.65 -9.95
C GLU A 100 -2.02 3.60 -10.85
N GLY A 101 -3.30 3.83 -11.18
CA GLY A 101 -4.04 3.08 -12.19
C GLY A 101 -4.75 1.82 -11.68
N TRP A 102 -4.80 1.61 -10.36
CA TRP A 102 -5.44 0.44 -9.73
C TRP A 102 -6.89 0.70 -9.31
N GLU A 103 -7.36 1.94 -9.40
CA GLU A 103 -8.69 2.37 -8.97
C GLU A 103 -9.78 1.59 -9.69
N ALA A 104 -9.66 1.39 -11.00
CA ALA A 104 -10.61 0.61 -11.78
C ALA A 104 -10.63 -0.86 -11.36
N THR A 105 -9.45 -1.48 -11.20
CA THR A 105 -9.31 -2.87 -10.75
C THR A 105 -9.99 -3.09 -9.40
N PHE A 106 -9.77 -2.20 -8.43
CA PHE A 106 -10.39 -2.32 -7.12
C PHE A 106 -11.86 -1.94 -7.12
N THR A 107 -12.30 -1.01 -7.98
CA THR A 107 -13.73 -0.74 -8.18
C THR A 107 -14.46 -2.00 -8.65
N ASP A 108 -13.90 -2.71 -9.64
CA ASP A 108 -14.47 -3.94 -10.15
C ASP A 108 -14.45 -5.06 -9.09
N ALA A 109 -13.35 -5.21 -8.37
CA ALA A 109 -13.21 -6.22 -7.31
C ALA A 109 -14.16 -5.97 -6.13
N LEU A 110 -14.49 -4.71 -5.82
CA LEU A 110 -15.42 -4.35 -4.75
C LEU A 110 -16.89 -4.56 -5.13
N MET A 111 -17.21 -4.62 -6.43
CA MET A 111 -18.60 -4.69 -6.92
C MET A 111 -19.41 -5.86 -6.34
N PRO A 112 -18.89 -7.11 -6.28
CA PRO A 112 -19.62 -8.22 -5.69
C PRO A 112 -19.93 -8.04 -4.19
N HIS A 113 -19.19 -7.14 -3.54
CA HIS A 113 -19.30 -6.84 -2.11
C HIS A 113 -20.03 -5.52 -1.82
N GLN A 114 -20.64 -4.90 -2.84
CA GLN A 114 -21.34 -3.62 -2.74
C GLN A 114 -22.28 -3.57 -1.53
N ALA A 115 -23.14 -4.59 -1.36
CA ALA A 115 -24.11 -4.62 -0.27
C ALA A 115 -23.42 -4.57 1.11
N ALA A 116 -22.32 -5.30 1.30
CA ALA A 116 -21.53 -5.28 2.53
C ALA A 116 -20.82 -3.92 2.74
N ILE A 117 -20.27 -3.33 1.69
CA ILE A 117 -19.59 -2.02 1.73
C ILE A 117 -20.57 -0.88 2.04
N CYS A 118 -21.80 -0.98 1.55
CA CYS A 118 -22.87 -0.01 1.77
C CYS A 118 -23.53 -0.16 3.15
N ALA A 119 -23.54 -1.37 3.71
CA ALA A 119 -23.98 -1.63 5.09
C ALA A 119 -22.93 -1.17 6.12
N ALA A 120 -21.64 -1.33 5.79
CA ALA A 120 -20.55 -0.89 6.65
C ALA A 120 -20.48 0.64 6.74
N GLY A 121 -20.38 1.17 7.97
CA GLY A 121 -20.26 2.60 8.25
C GLY A 121 -19.07 3.28 7.57
N GLN A 122 -18.98 4.60 7.71
CA GLN A 122 -18.13 5.44 6.85
C GLN A 122 -16.62 5.18 6.92
N HIS A 123 -16.10 4.39 7.86
CA HIS A 123 -14.65 4.25 8.07
C HIS A 123 -14.11 2.87 7.67
N LEU A 124 -13.55 2.80 6.45
CA LEU A 124 -12.93 1.58 5.88
C LEU A 124 -11.63 1.89 5.10
N GLY A 125 -11.04 3.06 5.31
CA GLY A 125 -9.76 3.42 4.69
C GLY A 125 -9.00 4.39 5.60
N GLU A 126 -7.75 4.03 5.92
CA GLU A 126 -6.84 4.87 6.70
C GLU A 126 -6.09 5.87 5.80
N THR A 127 -5.96 5.57 4.50
CA THR A 127 -5.27 6.46 3.54
C THR A 127 -6.22 7.32 2.70
N ASP A 128 -5.71 8.47 2.23
CA ASP A 128 -6.47 9.42 1.41
C ASP A 128 -6.93 8.80 0.07
N ALA A 129 -6.08 7.96 -0.54
CA ALA A 129 -6.39 7.29 -1.79
C ALA A 129 -7.54 6.29 -1.61
N MET A 130 -7.50 5.48 -0.56
CA MET A 130 -8.55 4.51 -0.25
C MET A 130 -9.85 5.20 0.16
N ALA A 131 -9.78 6.24 0.99
CA ALA A 131 -10.94 7.05 1.36
C ALA A 131 -11.61 7.68 0.13
N THR A 132 -10.81 8.15 -0.83
CA THR A 132 -11.31 8.69 -2.10
C THR A 132 -11.99 7.62 -2.93
N LEU A 133 -11.37 6.46 -3.11
CA LEU A 133 -11.96 5.33 -3.85
C LEU A 133 -13.30 4.91 -3.23
N LEU A 134 -13.34 4.68 -1.92
CA LEU A 134 -14.56 4.26 -1.23
C LEU A 134 -15.66 5.32 -1.28
N LYS A 135 -15.30 6.60 -1.17
CA LYS A 135 -16.25 7.71 -1.31
C LYS A 135 -16.89 7.70 -2.70
N GLN A 136 -16.09 7.55 -3.75
CA GLN A 136 -16.58 7.49 -5.13
C GLN A 136 -17.42 6.23 -5.37
N PHE A 137 -16.94 5.07 -4.93
CA PHE A 137 -17.66 3.80 -5.02
C PHE A 137 -19.02 3.88 -4.35
N ARG A 138 -19.09 4.38 -3.11
CA ARG A 138 -20.34 4.51 -2.36
C ARG A 138 -21.30 5.51 -3.00
N ALA A 139 -20.79 6.65 -3.48
CA ALA A 139 -21.61 7.65 -4.16
C ALA A 139 -22.24 7.10 -5.46
N ALA A 140 -21.54 6.22 -6.17
CA ALA A 140 -22.01 5.63 -7.42
C ALA A 140 -22.95 4.44 -7.19
N ASN A 141 -22.69 3.62 -6.17
CA ASN A 141 -23.30 2.30 -6.05
C ASN A 141 -24.20 2.14 -4.81
N CYS A 142 -24.04 2.92 -3.74
CA CYS A 142 -24.83 2.68 -2.54
C CYS A 142 -26.23 3.29 -2.61
N PRO A 143 -27.29 2.54 -2.24
CA PRO A 143 -28.61 3.10 -2.06
C PRO A 143 -28.66 4.09 -0.89
N ALA A 144 -29.65 5.00 -0.90
CA ALA A 144 -29.85 5.97 0.18
C ALA A 144 -30.19 5.34 1.53
N THR A 145 -30.69 4.10 1.51
CA THR A 145 -30.97 3.29 2.71
C THR A 145 -30.08 2.04 2.64
N PRO A 146 -29.34 1.70 3.70
CA PRO A 146 -28.51 0.49 3.72
C PRO A 146 -29.32 -0.75 3.31
N SER A 147 -28.73 -1.57 2.45
CA SER A 147 -29.38 -2.77 1.88
C SER A 147 -29.21 -4.02 2.75
N CYS A 148 -28.20 -4.00 3.60
CA CYS A 148 -28.04 -4.80 4.81
C CYS A 148 -27.70 -3.80 5.95
#